data_AF-A0AAJ5MH52-F1
#
_entry.id   AF-A0AAJ5MH52-F1
#
_cell.length_a   1.000
_cell.length_b   1.000
_cell.length_c   1.000
_cell.angle_alpha   90.00
_cell.angle_beta   90.00
_cell.angle_gamma   90.00
#
_symmetry.space_group_name_H-M   'P 1'
#
loop_
_entity.id
_entity.type
_entity.pdbx_description
1 polymer ?
#
loop_
_entity_poly.entity_id
_entity_poly.type
_entity_poly.pdbx_seq_one_letter_code
_entity_poly.pdbx_strand_id
1 'polypeptide(L)' 'MTQEAKVIALEHLVFSLLRELDGRGGIDRDEIVDRALRSIQEGGYPGDPERREAAVGALKDAATLITG' A
#
# COMPACT_ATOMS: atom_id res chain seq x y z
N MET A 1 -20.45 -9.17 -3.80
CA MET A 1 -19.26 -8.97 -2.94
C MET A 1 -19.15 -7.48 -2.64
N THR A 2 -19.08 -7.08 -1.37
CA THR A 2 -19.02 -5.66 -0.97
C THR A 2 -17.67 -5.04 -1.35
N GLN A 3 -17.64 -3.72 -1.55
CA GLN A 3 -16.39 -3.00 -1.81
C GLN A 3 -15.40 -3.13 -0.64
N GLU A 4 -15.91 -3.09 0.59
CA GLU A 4 -15.15 -3.32 1.81
C GLU A 4 -14.47 -4.70 1.83
N ALA A 5 -15.20 -5.77 1.50
CA ALA A 5 -14.60 -7.10 1.45
C ALA A 5 -13.49 -7.23 0.39
N LYS A 6 -13.59 -6.48 -0.72
CA LYS A 6 -12.51 -6.42 -1.73
C LYS A 6 -11.27 -5.72 -1.20
N VAL A 7 -11.45 -4.61 -0.48
CA VAL A 7 -10.35 -3.84 0.11
C VAL A 7 -9.61 -4.69 1.15
N ILE A 8 -10.35 -5.29 2.09
CA ILE A 8 -9.79 -6.17 3.13
C ILE A 8 -8.99 -7.32 2.49
N ALA A 9 -9.54 -7.98 1.47
CA ALA A 9 -8.84 -9.09 0.79
C ALA A 9 -7.52 -8.64 0.13
N LEU A 10 -7.51 -7.45 -0.48
CA LEU A 10 -6.31 -6.88 -1.10
C LEU A 10 -5.26 -6.48 -0.04
N GLU A 11 -5.68 -5.89 1.08
CA GLU A 11 -4.78 -5.55 2.20
C GLU A 11 -4.05 -6.78 2.71
N HIS A 12 -4.78 -7.87 2.99
CA HIS A 12 -4.19 -9.12 3.46
C HIS A 12 -3.22 -9.74 2.45
N LEU A 13 -3.56 -9.70 1.15
CA LEU A 13 -2.69 -10.22 0.09
C LEU A 13 -1.39 -9.42 0.00
N VAL A 14 -1.48 -8.09 0.00
CA VAL A 14 -0.31 -7.20 -0.08
C VAL A 14 0.60 -7.41 1.13
N PHE A 15 0.04 -7.50 2.34
CA PHE A 15 0.85 -7.71 3.55
C PHE A 15 1.59 -9.04 3.54
N SER A 16 0.95 -10.09 3.04
CA SER A 16 1.57 -11.41 2.90
C SER A 16 2.75 -11.36 1.92
N LEU A 17 2.57 -10.73 0.76
CA LEU A 17 3.61 -10.57 -0.24
C LEU A 17 4.80 -9.74 0.25
N LEU A 18 4.54 -8.62 0.93
CA LEU A 18 5.60 -7.76 1.46
C LEU A 18 6.45 -8.47 2.53
N ARG A 19 5.82 -9.26 3.41
CA ARG A 19 6.53 -10.09 4.39
C ARG A 19 7.37 -11.18 3.75
N GLU A 20 6.87 -11.81 2.68
CA GLU A 20 7.63 -12.81 1.94
C GLU A 20 8.84 -12.21 1.21
N LEU A 21 8.74 -10.96 0.72
CA LEU A 21 9.80 -10.28 -0.02
C LEU A 21 10.95 -9.85 0.90
N ASP A 22 10.66 -9.35 2.09
CA ASP A 22 11.65 -8.97 3.11
C ASP A 22 12.59 -10.14 3.45
N GLY A 23 12.05 -11.37 3.51
CA GLY A 23 12.82 -12.58 3.80
C GLY A 23 13.67 -13.13 2.64
N ARG A 24 13.51 -12.62 1.41
CA ARG A 24 14.14 -13.20 0.20
C ARG A 24 15.30 -12.38 -0.37
N GLY A 25 15.67 -11.26 0.26
CA GLY A 25 16.87 -10.49 -0.06
C GLY A 25 16.90 -9.87 -1.47
N GLY A 26 15.76 -9.81 -2.17
CA GLY A 26 15.68 -9.40 -3.57
C GLY A 26 14.98 -8.07 -3.81
N ILE A 27 13.99 -7.70 -2.99
CA ILE A 27 13.27 -6.43 -3.11
C ILE A 27 13.08 -5.88 -1.70
N ASP A 28 13.61 -4.69 -1.47
CA ASP A 28 13.40 -3.97 -0.23
C ASP A 28 11.92 -3.56 -0.13
N ARG A 29 11.28 -3.97 0.97
CA ARG A 29 9.90 -3.59 1.26
C ARG A 29 9.72 -2.08 1.23
N ASP A 30 10.66 -1.34 1.80
CA ASP A 30 10.56 0.11 1.93
C ASP A 30 10.61 0.77 0.55
N GLU A 31 11.40 0.20 -0.38
CA GLU A 31 11.41 0.62 -1.78
C GLU A 31 10.05 0.41 -2.48
N ILE A 32 9.34 -0.68 -2.17
CA ILE A 32 7.99 -0.93 -2.71
C ILE A 32 7.00 0.10 -2.18
N VAL A 33 7.04 0.38 -0.88
CA VAL A 33 6.18 1.39 -0.24
C VAL A 33 6.41 2.76 -0.86
N ASP A 34 7.67 3.17 -1.05
CA ASP A 34 8.03 4.45 -1.66
C ASP A 34 7.56 4.56 -3.12
N ARG A 35 7.67 3.48 -3.90
CA ARG A 35 7.15 3.44 -5.28
C ARG A 35 5.62 3.56 -5.30
N ALA A 36 4.92 2.92 -4.36
CA ALA A 36 3.47 3.02 -4.25
C ALA A 36 3.02 4.43 -3.84
N LEU A 37 3.73 5.08 -2.91
CA LEU A 37 3.47 6.48 -2.53
C LEU A 37 3.61 7.41 -3.72
N ARG A 38 4.70 7.30 -4.48
CA ARG A 38 4.90 8.09 -5.72
C ARG A 38 3.80 7.83 -6.73
N SER A 39 3.42 6.57 -6.95
CA SER A 39 2.32 6.20 -7.85
C SER A 39 0.98 6.84 -7.45
N ILE A 40 0.67 6.93 -6.16
CA ILE A 40 -0.56 7.61 -5.68
C ILE A 40 -0.46 9.12 -5.92
N GLN A 41 0.72 9.71 -5.71
CA GLN A 41 0.94 11.15 -5.84
C GLN A 41 0.97 11.63 -7.30
N GLU A 42 1.64 10.86 -8.17
CA GLU A 42 1.88 11.14 -9.60
C GLU A 42 0.78 10.57 -10.50
N GLY A 43 0.10 9.52 -10.04
CA GLY A 43 -0.99 8.89 -10.77
C GLY A 43 -2.15 9.86 -10.94
N GLY A 44 -2.76 9.85 -12.13
CA GLY A 44 -4.05 10.48 -12.38
C GLY A 44 -5.15 9.74 -11.64
N TYR A 45 -5.14 9.82 -10.30
CA TYR A 45 -6.17 9.25 -9.46
C TYR A 45 -7.49 9.92 -9.87
N PRO A 46 -8.47 9.17 -10.38
CA PRO A 46 -9.72 9.76 -10.84
C PRO A 46 -10.52 10.17 -9.60
N GLY A 47 -10.39 11.45 -9.23
CA GLY A 47 -11.16 12.07 -8.17
C GLY A 47 -10.29 12.69 -7.09
N ASP A 48 -10.64 13.94 -6.82
CA ASP A 48 -10.50 14.69 -5.57
C ASP A 48 -9.16 14.58 -4.81
N PRO A 49 -8.40 15.70 -4.68
CA PRO A 49 -7.21 15.77 -3.82
C PRO A 49 -7.36 15.12 -2.45
N GLU A 50 -8.55 15.20 -1.82
CA GLU A 50 -8.82 14.57 -0.52
C GLU A 50 -8.67 13.04 -0.55
N ARG A 51 -9.11 12.39 -1.63
CA ARG A 51 -8.99 10.93 -1.76
C ARG A 51 -7.56 10.48 -1.93
N ARG A 52 -6.75 11.30 -2.60
CA ARG A 52 -5.32 11.07 -2.76
C ARG A 52 -4.61 11.16 -1.42
N GLU A 53 -4.90 12.19 -0.63
CA GLU A 53 -4.34 12.36 0.71
C GLU A 53 -4.74 11.23 1.66
N ALA A 54 -6.02 10.82 1.63
CA ALA A 54 -6.50 9.67 2.39
C ALA A 54 -5.77 8.38 2.01
N ALA A 55 -5.54 8.14 0.71
CA ALA A 55 -4.79 6.97 0.23
C ALA A 55 -3.32 6.99 0.66
N VAL A 56 -2.67 8.17 0.63
CA VAL A 56 -1.29 8.35 1.13
C VAL A 56 -1.22 8.07 2.64
N GLY A 57 -2.17 8.58 3.41
CA GLY A 57 -2.25 8.33 4.86
C GLY A 57 -2.41 6.84 5.16
N ALA A 58 -3.38 6.19 4.52
CA ALA A 58 -3.64 4.77 4.69
C ALA A 58 -2.41 3.90 4.37
N LEU A 59 -1.66 4.24 3.31
CA LEU A 59 -0.45 3.50 2.96
C LEU A 59 0.67 3.66 4.00
N LYS A 60 0.83 4.84 4.62
CA LYS A 60 1.82 5.07 5.69
C LYS A 60 1.47 4.30 6.97
N ASP A 61 0.20 4.29 7.33
CA ASP A 61 -0.29 3.52 8.48
C ASP A 61 -0.06 2.02 8.26
N ALA A 62 -0.40 1.53 7.06
CA ALA A 62 -0.16 0.16 6.66
C ALA A 62 1.34 -0.21 6.70
N ALA A 63 2.23 0.63 6.17
CA ALA A 63 3.67 0.39 6.22
C ALA A 63 4.19 0.24 7.66
N THR A 64 3.71 1.09 8.57
CA THR A 64 4.07 1.04 10.01
C THR A 64 3.69 -0.30 10.65
N LEU A 65 2.52 -0.85 10.30
CA LEU A 65 2.05 -2.16 10.80
C LEU A 65 2.83 -3.35 10.26
N ILE A 66 3.54 -3.19 9.14
CA ILE A 66 4.38 -4.25 8.56
C ILE A 66 5.80 -4.20 9.15
N THR A 67 6.27 -3.04 9.58
CA THR A 67 7.57 -2.84 10.26
C THR A 67 7.56 -3.19 11.75
N GLY A 68 6.39 -3.11 12.40
CA GLY A 68 6.21 -3.33 13.84
C GLY A 68 6.09 -4.78 14.26
#